data_AF-A0A6A0B357-F1
#
_entry.id   AF-A0A6A0B357-F1
#
_cell.length_a   1.000
_cell.length_b   1.000
_cell.length_c   1.000
_cell.angle_alpha   90.00
_cell.angle_beta   90.00
_cell.angle_gamma   90.00
#
_symmetry.space_group_name_H-M   'P 1'
#
loop_
_entity.id
_entity.type
_entity.pdbx_description
1 polymer ?
#
loop_
_entity_poly.entity_id
_entity_poly.type
_entity_poly.pdbx_seq_one_letter_code
_entity_poly.pdbx_strand_id
1 'polypeptide(L)'
;MLTRDDVLARIARTAEAENAAVFIGNGLNPRALHSLADRDENFYMMGSMGLALPLAIGFSQRSGRTALAVEGDGNTLMGMSAMALAPTARGPLVHIVLDNQAYESTGGQRSPAPGFSFVGIARAARYTTAVSVTDPEEFSAALSEAVGAKQTGFIHVRTAADSGPPPPRVPYHPADITARFTARFRPCDT
;
A
#
# COMPACT_ATOMS: atom_id res chain seq x y z
N MET A 1 2.40 -0.29 -19.98
CA MET A 1 2.91 -0.65 -18.64
C MET A 1 2.30 0.34 -17.65
N LEU A 2 1.80 -0.14 -16.51
CA LEU A 2 1.18 0.71 -15.50
C LEU A 2 2.15 1.78 -14.99
N THR A 3 1.69 3.03 -14.87
CA THR A 3 2.43 4.07 -14.15
C THR A 3 2.09 4.01 -12.66
N ARG A 4 2.93 4.63 -11.82
CA ARG A 4 2.62 4.84 -10.40
C ARG A 4 1.25 5.52 -10.22
N ASP A 5 1.00 6.57 -10.98
CA ASP A 5 -0.20 7.39 -10.85
C ASP A 5 -1.46 6.61 -11.29
N ASP A 6 -1.36 5.77 -12.33
CA ASP A 6 -2.45 4.88 -12.74
C ASP A 6 -2.87 3.91 -11.64
N VAL A 7 -1.89 3.35 -10.93
CA VAL A 7 -2.10 2.41 -9.82
C VAL A 7 -2.70 3.15 -8.63
N LEU A 8 -2.11 4.28 -8.24
CA LEU A 8 -2.55 5.05 -7.08
C LEU A 8 -3.94 5.66 -7.28
N ALA A 9 -4.28 6.12 -8.49
CA ALA A 9 -5.61 6.62 -8.80
C ALA A 9 -6.69 5.52 -8.69
N ARG A 10 -6.36 4.28 -9.05
CA ARG A 10 -7.25 3.12 -8.87
C ARG A 10 -7.40 2.75 -7.40
N ILE A 11 -6.30 2.73 -6.65
CA ILE A 11 -6.33 2.53 -5.19
C ILE A 11 -7.21 3.58 -4.52
N ALA A 12 -7.05 4.86 -4.88
CA ALA A 12 -7.84 5.95 -4.32
C ALA A 12 -9.35 5.76 -4.54
N ARG A 13 -9.75 5.44 -5.79
CA ARG A 13 -11.17 5.18 -6.13
C ARG A 13 -11.74 3.99 -5.37
N THR A 14 -11.01 2.88 -5.30
CA THR A 14 -11.46 1.71 -4.54
C THR A 14 -11.53 2.02 -3.05
N ALA A 15 -10.53 2.70 -2.49
CA ALA A 15 -10.53 3.07 -1.09
C ALA A 15 -11.69 3.99 -0.73
N GLU A 16 -12.14 4.84 -1.66
CA GLU A 16 -13.26 5.76 -1.47
C GLU A 16 -14.58 4.99 -1.47
N ALA A 17 -14.80 4.17 -2.48
CA ALA A 17 -15.98 3.33 -2.59
C ALA A 17 -16.17 2.40 -1.38
N GLU A 18 -15.08 1.86 -0.85
CA GLU A 18 -15.08 0.88 0.25
C GLU A 18 -14.88 1.52 1.63
N ASN A 19 -14.71 2.85 1.69
CA ASN A 19 -14.32 3.57 2.89
C ASN A 19 -13.14 2.89 3.63
N ALA A 20 -12.15 2.43 2.85
CA ALA A 20 -11.01 1.68 3.33
C ALA A 20 -9.92 2.61 3.89
N ALA A 21 -9.20 2.13 4.89
CA ALA A 21 -7.99 2.79 5.36
C ALA A 21 -6.81 2.48 4.42
N VAL A 22 -6.07 3.50 4.01
CA VAL A 22 -4.87 3.35 3.18
C VAL A 22 -3.64 3.67 4.01
N PHE A 23 -2.77 2.70 4.22
CA PHE A 23 -1.45 2.89 4.80
C PHE A 23 -0.43 2.87 3.68
N ILE A 24 0.22 3.99 3.43
CA ILE A 24 1.17 4.14 2.32
C ILE A 24 2.58 4.43 2.83
N GLY A 25 3.54 3.62 2.38
CA GLY A 25 4.93 3.75 2.78
C GLY A 25 5.61 5.01 2.23
N ASN A 26 6.86 5.24 2.63
CA ASN A 26 7.61 6.43 2.22
C ASN A 26 8.01 6.41 0.72
N GLY A 27 8.75 7.43 0.28
CA GLY A 27 9.21 7.58 -1.10
C GLY A 27 8.33 8.53 -1.92
N LEU A 28 8.12 8.22 -3.21
CA LEU A 28 7.30 9.04 -4.11
C LEU A 28 5.83 8.62 -4.15
N ASN A 29 5.51 7.36 -3.84
CA ASN A 29 4.13 6.86 -3.72
C ASN A 29 3.21 7.69 -2.81
N PRO A 30 3.59 8.06 -1.56
CA PRO A 30 2.72 8.84 -0.68
C PRO A 30 2.51 10.28 -1.20
N ARG A 31 3.52 10.83 -1.89
CA ARG A 31 3.46 12.17 -2.49
C ARG A 31 2.50 12.21 -3.69
N ALA A 32 2.60 11.20 -4.55
CA ALA A 32 1.69 11.02 -5.67
C ALA A 32 0.26 10.80 -5.18
N LEU A 33 0.03 9.88 -4.22
CA LEU A 33 -1.31 9.63 -3.68
C LEU A 33 -1.91 10.89 -3.05
N HIS A 34 -1.14 11.64 -2.26
CA HIS A 34 -1.60 12.90 -1.70
C HIS A 34 -1.99 13.93 -2.77
N SER A 35 -1.21 14.03 -3.85
CA SER A 35 -1.50 14.96 -4.95
C SER A 35 -2.73 14.56 -5.75
N LEU A 36 -3.00 13.25 -5.86
CA LEU A 36 -4.14 12.70 -6.59
C LEU A 36 -5.43 12.72 -5.77
N ALA A 37 -5.38 12.33 -4.50
CA ALA A 37 -6.54 12.13 -3.64
C ALA A 37 -6.15 12.07 -2.15
N ASP A 38 -5.91 13.23 -1.52
CA ASP A 38 -5.76 13.31 -0.06
C ASP A 38 -7.10 13.04 0.65
N ARG A 39 -7.01 12.33 1.78
CA ARG A 39 -8.16 11.88 2.58
C ARG A 39 -7.76 11.69 4.04
N ASP A 40 -8.75 11.77 4.92
CA ASP A 40 -8.56 11.48 6.35
C ASP A 40 -8.26 10.00 6.61
N GLU A 41 -8.72 9.09 5.75
CA GLU A 41 -8.43 7.66 5.81
C GLU A 41 -7.06 7.26 5.25
N ASN A 42 -6.28 8.22 4.74
CA ASN A 42 -4.91 7.98 4.26
C ASN A 42 -3.91 8.22 5.40
N PHE A 43 -3.20 7.17 5.78
CA PHE A 43 -2.05 7.23 6.68
C PHE A 43 -0.75 7.26 5.87
N TYR A 44 -0.14 8.44 5.78
CA TYR A 44 1.15 8.63 5.12
C TYR A 44 2.32 8.26 6.06
N MET A 45 2.85 7.04 5.93
CA MET A 45 3.98 6.57 6.73
C MET A 45 5.30 7.14 6.22
N MET A 46 5.58 8.39 6.59
CA MET A 46 6.80 9.10 6.20
C MET A 46 8.00 8.68 7.04
N GLY A 47 9.17 8.56 6.41
CA GLY A 47 10.45 8.42 7.11
C GLY A 47 10.79 7.01 7.59
N SER A 48 10.01 5.99 7.26
CA SER A 48 10.36 4.59 7.58
C SER A 48 9.97 3.64 6.46
N MET A 49 10.93 2.83 6.02
CA MET A 49 10.70 1.84 4.96
C MET A 49 10.09 0.57 5.56
N GLY A 50 9.06 0.04 4.90
CA GLY A 50 8.47 -1.24 5.25
C GLY A 50 7.53 -1.24 6.46
N LEU A 51 7.11 -0.05 6.94
CA LEU A 51 6.23 0.07 8.10
C LEU A 51 4.75 0.28 7.75
N ALA A 52 4.36 0.45 6.48
CA ALA A 52 2.94 0.60 6.15
C ALA A 52 2.17 -0.70 6.37
N LEU A 53 2.75 -1.85 6.00
CA LEU A 53 2.14 -3.17 6.22
C LEU A 53 1.84 -3.48 7.71
N PRO A 54 2.79 -3.39 8.66
CA PRO A 54 2.49 -3.70 10.06
C PRO A 54 1.43 -2.76 10.66
N LEU A 55 1.39 -1.49 10.25
CA LEU A 55 0.33 -0.57 10.66
C LEU A 55 -1.04 -0.99 10.12
N ALA A 56 -1.12 -1.37 8.85
CA ALA A 56 -2.33 -1.87 8.23
C ALA A 56 -2.83 -3.17 8.90
N ILE A 57 -1.92 -4.09 9.24
CA ILE A 57 -2.24 -5.32 9.98
C ILE A 57 -2.83 -4.98 11.34
N GLY A 58 -2.16 -4.12 12.14
CA GLY A 58 -2.63 -3.72 13.46
C GLY A 58 -4.00 -3.05 13.40
N PHE A 59 -4.21 -2.17 12.42
CA PHE A 59 -5.51 -1.52 12.20
C PHE A 59 -6.60 -2.52 11.82
N SER A 60 -6.35 -3.39 10.84
CA SER A 60 -7.31 -4.42 10.41
C SER A 60 -7.65 -5.38 11.56
N GLN A 61 -6.63 -5.81 12.32
CA GLN A 61 -6.79 -6.68 13.49
C GLN A 61 -7.64 -6.03 14.59
N ARG A 62 -7.45 -4.74 14.86
CA ARG A 62 -8.16 -4.04 15.95
C ARG A 62 -9.55 -3.55 15.57
N SER A 63 -9.73 -3.08 14.33
CA SER A 63 -10.96 -2.44 13.87
C SER A 63 -11.89 -3.37 13.08
N GLY A 64 -11.36 -4.45 12.50
CA GLY A 64 -12.10 -5.29 11.56
C GLY A 64 -12.42 -4.63 10.21
N ARG A 65 -11.91 -3.41 9.96
CA ARG A 65 -12.15 -2.65 8.74
C ARG A 65 -11.15 -3.03 7.64
N THR A 66 -11.53 -2.74 6.39
CA THR A 66 -10.66 -2.90 5.22
C THR A 66 -9.43 -2.02 5.33
N ALA A 67 -8.25 -2.62 5.16
CA ALA A 67 -6.97 -1.93 5.16
C ALA A 67 -6.20 -2.24 3.86
N LEU A 68 -5.73 -1.19 3.19
CA LEU A 68 -4.84 -1.28 2.04
C LEU A 68 -3.43 -0.87 2.48
N ALA A 69 -2.48 -1.80 2.43
CA ALA A 69 -1.07 -1.49 2.64
C ALA A 69 -0.40 -1.28 1.28
N VAL A 70 0.09 -0.07 1.01
CA VAL A 70 0.68 0.31 -0.27
C VAL A 70 2.16 0.61 -0.07
N GLU A 71 3.01 -0.23 -0.66
CA GLU A 71 4.46 -0.13 -0.54
C GLU A 71 5.11 -0.10 -1.92
N GLY A 72 6.31 0.49 -2.01
CA GLY A 72 7.21 0.22 -3.13
C GLY A 72 7.96 -1.09 -2.90
N ASP A 73 8.47 -1.71 -3.96
CA ASP A 73 9.36 -2.88 -3.92
C ASP A 73 10.49 -2.75 -2.89
N GLY A 74 11.17 -1.60 -2.87
CA GLY A 74 12.25 -1.29 -1.92
C GLY A 74 11.79 -1.30 -0.46
N ASN A 75 10.60 -0.76 -0.19
CA ASN A 75 10.03 -0.76 1.15
C ASN A 75 9.63 -2.17 1.58
N THR A 76 8.99 -2.93 0.69
CA THR A 76 8.59 -4.32 0.96
C THR A 76 9.80 -5.20 1.24
N LEU A 77 10.92 -5.02 0.53
CA LEU A 77 12.17 -5.74 0.79
C LEU A 77 12.71 -5.48 2.20
N MET A 78 12.60 -4.26 2.71
CA MET A 78 13.04 -3.91 4.07
C MET A 78 12.03 -4.30 5.16
N GLY A 79 10.73 -4.27 4.85
CA GLY A 79 9.62 -4.61 5.76
C GLY A 79 9.17 -6.07 5.72
N MET A 80 9.91 -6.94 5.06
CA MET A 80 9.45 -8.29 4.69
C MET A 80 9.04 -9.15 5.89
N SER A 81 9.66 -8.97 7.05
CA SER A 81 9.31 -9.71 8.27
C SER A 81 7.84 -9.50 8.68
N ALA A 82 7.26 -8.34 8.39
CA ALA A 82 5.86 -8.05 8.71
C ALA A 82 4.88 -8.87 7.86
N MET A 83 5.30 -9.41 6.70
CA MET A 83 4.45 -10.28 5.87
C MET A 83 4.01 -11.53 6.62
N ALA A 84 4.85 -12.07 7.51
CA ALA A 84 4.50 -13.23 8.34
C ALA A 84 3.34 -12.96 9.31
N LEU A 85 3.05 -11.69 9.59
CA LEU A 85 1.96 -11.27 10.46
C LEU A 85 0.65 -11.01 9.71
N ALA A 86 0.67 -10.96 8.37
CA ALA A 86 -0.54 -10.67 7.59
C ALA A 86 -1.72 -11.61 7.90
N PRO A 87 -1.54 -12.92 8.13
CA PRO A 87 -2.64 -13.83 8.50
C PRO A 87 -3.32 -13.52 9.86
N THR A 88 -2.74 -12.64 10.69
CA THR A 88 -3.32 -12.23 11.96
C THR A 88 -4.40 -11.14 11.82
N ALA A 89 -4.53 -10.56 10.63
CA ALA A 89 -5.58 -9.59 10.31
C ALA A 89 -6.97 -10.19 10.52
N ARG A 90 -7.89 -9.37 11.07
CA ARG A 90 -9.30 -9.76 11.31
C ARG A 90 -10.27 -9.13 10.31
N GLY A 91 -9.91 -7.99 9.74
CA GLY A 91 -10.62 -7.38 8.61
C GLY A 91 -9.93 -7.68 7.27
N PRO A 92 -10.55 -7.30 6.14
CA PRO A 92 -9.91 -7.41 4.83
C PRO A 92 -8.57 -6.66 4.82
N LEU A 93 -7.50 -7.31 4.37
CA LEU A 93 -6.17 -6.70 4.28
C LEU A 93 -5.62 -6.96 2.88
N VAL A 94 -5.36 -5.90 2.12
CA VAL A 94 -4.74 -6.00 0.79
C VAL A 94 -3.37 -5.34 0.83
N HIS A 95 -2.32 -6.14 0.63
CA HIS A 95 -0.95 -5.65 0.53
C HIS A 95 -0.56 -5.51 -0.94
N ILE A 96 -0.30 -4.27 -1.36
CA ILE A 96 -0.05 -3.86 -2.73
C ILE A 96 1.39 -3.38 -2.84
N VAL A 97 2.16 -3.98 -3.74
CA VAL A 97 3.57 -3.66 -3.96
C VAL A 97 3.74 -3.09 -5.36
N LEU A 98 4.10 -1.83 -5.46
CA LEU A 98 4.46 -1.18 -6.72
C LEU A 98 5.94 -1.44 -6.99
N ASP A 99 6.23 -2.24 -8.02
CA ASP A 99 7.59 -2.64 -8.42
C ASP A 99 8.00 -1.94 -9.73
N ASN A 100 8.78 -0.87 -9.59
CA ASN A 100 9.51 -0.21 -10.67
C ASN A 100 11.00 -0.58 -10.69
N GLN A 101 11.42 -1.49 -9.80
CA GLN A 101 12.79 -1.96 -9.65
C GLN A 101 13.81 -0.86 -9.32
N ALA A 102 13.39 0.25 -8.70
CA ALA A 102 14.24 1.40 -8.44
C ALA A 102 13.88 2.20 -7.17
N TYR A 103 14.90 2.60 -6.43
CA TYR A 103 14.77 3.59 -5.35
C TYR A 103 14.68 5.02 -5.92
N GLU A 104 13.57 5.35 -6.58
CA GLU A 104 13.41 6.64 -7.30
C GLU A 104 13.63 7.87 -6.42
N SER A 105 13.16 7.83 -5.17
CA SER A 105 13.25 8.98 -4.28
C SER A 105 14.68 9.36 -3.86
N THR A 106 15.66 8.46 -4.06
CA THR A 106 17.07 8.63 -3.67
C THR A 106 18.03 8.68 -4.85
N GLY A 107 17.51 8.84 -6.08
CA GLY A 107 18.33 8.94 -7.29
C GLY A 107 18.20 7.75 -8.25
N GLY A 108 17.23 6.85 -8.05
CA GLY A 108 16.88 5.83 -9.05
C GLY A 108 17.83 4.64 -9.12
N GLN A 109 18.53 4.33 -8.03
CA GLN A 109 19.37 3.13 -7.96
C GLN A 109 18.51 1.89 -8.09
N ARG A 110 19.00 0.88 -8.82
CA ARG A 110 18.28 -0.38 -8.99
C ARG A 110 18.04 -1.05 -7.64
N SER A 111 16.80 -1.48 -7.41
CA SER A 111 16.47 -2.30 -6.25
C SER A 111 16.84 -3.77 -6.52
N PRO A 112 16.94 -4.61 -5.47
CA PRO A 112 17.09 -6.06 -5.62
C PRO A 112 15.84 -6.80 -6.16
N ALA A 113 14.74 -6.11 -6.42
CA ALA A 113 13.47 -6.71 -6.85
C ALA A 113 13.55 -7.68 -8.05
N PRO A 114 14.37 -7.45 -9.11
CA PRO A 114 14.45 -8.39 -10.24
C PRO A 114 14.83 -9.83 -9.87
N GLY A 115 15.59 -10.03 -8.78
CA GLY A 115 16.03 -11.35 -8.32
C GLY A 115 15.07 -12.01 -7.34
N PHE A 116 13.90 -11.41 -7.08
CA PHE A 116 13.06 -11.77 -5.95
C PHE A 116 11.61 -12.06 -6.36
N SER A 117 11.02 -13.13 -5.81
CA SER A 117 9.61 -13.46 -6.05
C SER A 117 8.75 -12.99 -4.88
N PHE A 118 8.21 -11.77 -4.98
CA PHE A 118 7.29 -11.23 -3.98
C PHE A 118 6.05 -12.11 -3.79
N VAL A 119 5.48 -12.62 -4.90
CA VAL A 119 4.33 -13.56 -4.86
C VAL A 119 4.71 -14.86 -4.17
N GLY A 120 5.92 -15.39 -4.42
CA GLY A 120 6.41 -16.60 -3.75
C GLY A 120 6.49 -16.41 -2.23
N ILE A 121 7.00 -15.27 -1.77
CA ILE A 121 7.04 -14.94 -0.34
C ILE A 121 5.65 -14.74 0.24
N ALA A 122 4.76 -14.02 -0.44
CA ALA A 122 3.38 -13.85 0.03
C ALA A 122 2.68 -15.20 0.22
N ARG A 123 2.87 -16.15 -0.69
CA ARG A 123 2.35 -17.52 -0.54
C ARG A 123 2.98 -18.23 0.67
N ALA A 124 4.30 -18.14 0.84
CA ALA A 124 4.99 -18.72 1.99
C ALA A 124 4.52 -18.10 3.33
N ALA A 125 4.20 -16.80 3.32
CA ALA A 125 3.64 -16.05 4.44
C ALA A 125 2.13 -16.28 4.65
N ARG A 126 1.51 -17.18 3.87
CA ARG A 126 0.10 -17.59 3.98
C ARG A 126 -0.92 -16.49 3.70
N TYR A 127 -0.62 -15.60 2.76
CA TYR A 127 -1.66 -14.77 2.16
C TYR A 127 -2.69 -15.65 1.45
N THR A 128 -3.96 -15.32 1.58
CA THR A 128 -5.07 -16.07 0.97
C THR A 128 -4.99 -16.05 -0.55
N THR A 129 -4.72 -14.87 -1.12
CA THR A 129 -4.46 -14.70 -2.55
C THR A 129 -3.13 -13.98 -2.74
N ALA A 130 -2.40 -14.35 -3.80
CA ALA A 130 -1.15 -13.71 -4.16
C ALA A 130 -0.96 -13.75 -5.68
N VAL A 131 -1.05 -12.58 -6.29
CA VAL A 131 -1.00 -12.39 -7.75
C VAL A 131 0.05 -11.36 -8.14
N SER A 132 0.55 -11.48 -9.36
CA SER A 132 1.36 -10.45 -10.02
C SER A 132 0.61 -9.98 -11.24
N VAL A 133 0.53 -8.67 -11.43
CA VAL A 133 -0.20 -8.04 -12.54
C VAL A 133 0.71 -7.06 -13.27
N THR A 134 0.44 -6.88 -14.56
CA THR A 134 1.22 -5.95 -15.41
C THR A 134 0.33 -4.98 -16.20
N ASP A 135 -0.97 -5.27 -16.27
CA ASP A 135 -1.97 -4.51 -17.00
C ASP A 135 -2.96 -3.80 -16.06
N PRO A 136 -3.49 -2.61 -16.43
CA PRO A 136 -4.43 -1.88 -15.59
C PRO A 136 -5.76 -2.59 -15.30
N GLU A 137 -6.27 -3.39 -16.22
CA GLU A 137 -7.53 -4.12 -16.03
C GLU A 137 -7.31 -5.32 -15.10
N GLU A 138 -6.18 -6.03 -15.26
CA GLU A 138 -5.75 -7.07 -14.32
C GLU A 138 -5.62 -6.51 -12.89
N PHE A 139 -4.98 -5.35 -12.74
CA PHE A 139 -4.84 -4.71 -11.44
C PHE A 139 -6.19 -4.33 -10.83
N SER A 140 -7.09 -3.75 -11.64
CA SER A 140 -8.42 -3.35 -11.18
C SER A 140 -9.26 -4.55 -10.73
N ALA A 141 -9.21 -5.64 -11.50
CA ALA A 141 -9.88 -6.90 -11.16
C ALA A 141 -9.30 -7.50 -9.88
N ALA A 142 -7.97 -7.62 -9.77
CA ALA A 142 -7.31 -8.17 -8.60
C ALA A 142 -7.59 -7.35 -7.33
N LEU A 143 -7.59 -6.02 -7.43
CA LEU A 143 -7.90 -5.14 -6.31
C LEU A 143 -9.35 -5.28 -5.87
N SER A 144 -10.30 -5.31 -6.81
CA SER A 144 -11.72 -5.50 -6.51
C SER A 144 -11.98 -6.86 -5.86
N GLU A 145 -11.36 -7.92 -6.38
CA GLU A 145 -11.48 -9.27 -5.82
C GLU A 145 -10.88 -9.34 -4.42
N ALA A 146 -9.68 -8.81 -4.22
CA ALA A 146 -8.99 -8.86 -2.92
C ALA A 146 -9.76 -8.11 -1.83
N VAL A 147 -10.35 -6.96 -2.14
CA VAL A 147 -11.19 -6.22 -1.18
C VAL A 147 -12.50 -6.95 -0.92
N GLY A 148 -13.17 -7.47 -1.97
CA GLY A 148 -14.45 -8.17 -1.86
C GLY A 148 -14.37 -9.53 -1.15
N ALA A 149 -13.24 -10.22 -1.25
CA ALA A 149 -13.02 -11.54 -0.64
C ALA A 149 -13.03 -11.51 0.89
N LYS A 150 -12.84 -10.34 1.51
CA LYS A 150 -12.72 -10.16 2.96
C LYS A 150 -11.67 -11.07 3.61
N GLN A 151 -10.54 -11.26 2.93
CA GLN A 151 -9.41 -12.09 3.34
C GLN A 151 -8.09 -11.31 3.14
N THR A 152 -6.95 -11.98 3.37
CA THR A 152 -5.62 -11.38 3.13
C THR A 152 -5.23 -11.55 1.66
N GLY A 153 -5.13 -10.44 0.93
CA GLY A 153 -4.72 -10.40 -0.47
C GLY A 153 -3.34 -9.79 -0.64
N PHE A 154 -2.56 -10.32 -1.59
CA PHE A 154 -1.29 -9.76 -2.02
C PHE A 154 -1.31 -9.49 -3.53
N ILE A 155 -0.97 -8.26 -3.90
CA ILE A 155 -0.93 -7.82 -5.30
C ILE A 155 0.45 -7.20 -5.57
N HIS A 156 1.23 -7.89 -6.38
CA HIS A 156 2.47 -7.36 -6.93
C HIS A 156 2.18 -6.69 -8.27
N VAL A 157 2.47 -5.39 -8.39
CA VAL A 157 2.15 -4.58 -9.56
C VAL A 157 3.44 -4.15 -10.22
N ARG A 158 3.69 -4.61 -11.45
CA ARG A 158 4.81 -4.11 -12.25
C ARG A 158 4.48 -2.74 -12.79
N THR A 159 5.32 -1.76 -12.46
CA THR A 159 5.16 -0.37 -12.90
C THR A 159 6.36 0.10 -13.68
N ALA A 160 6.14 1.03 -14.61
CA ALA A 160 7.24 1.73 -15.26
C ALA A 160 7.93 2.63 -14.23
N ALA A 161 9.25 2.77 -14.35
CA ALA A 161 9.95 3.87 -13.69
C ALA A 161 9.47 5.20 -14.28
N ASP A 162 9.28 6.19 -13.42
CA ASP A 162 8.83 7.53 -13.76
C ASP A 162 9.95 8.52 -13.44
N SER A 163 10.52 9.11 -14.49
CA SER A 163 11.57 10.13 -14.42
C SER A 163 11.03 11.56 -14.46
N GLY A 164 9.70 11.74 -14.36
CA GLY A 164 9.07 13.05 -14.24
C GLY A 164 9.48 13.79 -12.96
N PRO A 165 9.14 15.09 -12.86
CA PRO A 165 9.40 15.85 -11.64
C PRO A 165 8.70 15.18 -10.45
N PRO A 166 9.38 15.06 -9.29
CA PRO A 166 8.79 14.40 -8.14
C PRO A 166 7.54 15.17 -7.67
N PRO A 167 6.44 14.48 -7.31
CA PRO A 167 5.26 15.15 -6.77
C PRO A 167 5.60 15.94 -5.49
N PRO A 168 4.81 16.98 -5.16
CA PRO A 168 4.98 17.76 -3.94
C PRO A 168 5.05 16.89 -2.68
N ARG A 169 5.80 17.35 -1.68
CA ARG A 169 5.83 16.66 -0.38
C ARG A 169 4.45 16.73 0.27
N VAL A 170 4.09 15.67 0.99
CA VAL A 170 2.91 15.67 1.86
C VAL A 170 3.10 16.81 2.90
N PRO A 171 2.17 17.78 2.98
CA PRO A 171 2.34 19.01 3.76
C PRO A 171 1.92 18.83 5.23
N TYR A 172 2.05 17.63 5.78
CA TYR A 172 1.62 17.29 7.13
C TYR A 172 2.80 16.86 7.98
N HIS A 173 2.82 17.21 9.27
CA HIS A 173 3.74 16.60 10.20
C HIS A 173 3.26 15.18 10.58
N PRO A 174 4.14 14.22 10.94
CA PRO A 174 3.70 12.89 11.37
C PRO A 174 2.65 12.90 12.50
N ALA A 175 2.72 13.86 13.41
CA ALA A 175 1.72 14.05 14.47
C ALA A 175 0.34 14.40 13.90
N ASP A 176 0.27 15.25 12.87
CA ASP A 176 -0.99 15.66 12.24
C ASP A 176 -1.61 14.52 11.44
N ILE A 177 -0.79 13.72 10.74
CA ILE A 177 -1.24 12.51 10.03
C ILE A 177 -1.89 11.55 11.03
N THR A 178 -1.22 11.32 12.16
CA THR A 178 -1.74 10.45 13.23
C THR A 178 -3.05 10.99 13.79
N ALA A 179 -3.12 12.30 14.10
CA ALA A 179 -4.31 12.93 14.67
C ALA A 179 -5.51 12.85 13.72
N ARG A 180 -5.32 13.20 12.45
CA ARG A 180 -6.36 13.17 11.41
C ARG A 180 -6.89 11.76 11.18
N PHE A 181 -5.99 10.79 10.99
CA PHE A 181 -6.37 9.39 10.79
C PHE A 181 -7.11 8.82 12.01
N THR A 182 -6.62 9.12 13.22
CA THR A 182 -7.27 8.65 14.45
C THR A 182 -8.64 9.27 14.65
N ALA A 183 -8.80 10.58 14.38
CA ALA A 183 -10.09 11.26 14.48
C ALA A 183 -11.13 10.61 13.56
N ARG A 184 -10.72 10.17 12.37
CA ARG A 184 -11.61 9.55 11.38
C ARG A 184 -12.13 8.16 11.77
N PHE A 185 -11.31 7.38 12.47
CA PHE A 185 -11.62 6.00 12.85
C PHE A 185 -11.90 5.79 14.34
N ARG A 186 -11.98 6.87 15.13
CA ARG A 186 -12.45 6.79 16.52
C ARG A 186 -13.83 6.13 16.55
N PRO A 187 -14.07 5.15 17.43
CA PRO A 187 -15.43 4.72 17.74
C PRO A 187 -16.20 5.96 18.23
N CYS A 188 -17.43 6.17 17.73
CA CYS A 188 -18.34 7.05 18.44
C CYS A 188 -18.55 6.43 19.83
N ASP A 189 -18.42 7.21 20.89
CA ASP A 189 -18.81 6.77 22.23
C ASP A 189 -20.32 6.43 22.18
N THR A 190 -20.64 5.13 22.11
CA THR A 190 -21.99 4.58 22.25
C THR A 190 -22.15 3.97 23.63
#